data_AF-A0A535CAL4-F1
#
_entry.id   AF-A0A535CAL4-F1
#
_cell.length_a   1.000
_cell.length_b   1.000
_cell.length_c   1.000
_cell.angle_alpha   90.00
_cell.angle_beta   90.00
_cell.angle_gamma   90.00
#
_symmetry.space_group_name_H-M   'P 1'
#
loop_
_entity.id
_entity.type
_entity.pdbx_description
1 polymer ?
#
loop_
_entity_poly.entity_id
_entity_poly.type
_entity_poly.pdbx_seq_one_letter_code
_entity_poly.pdbx_strand_id
1 'polypeptide(L)'
;MSTTGKPIPQARSPHLKGTLLLILALLAVFLLLEGDGQRTLFQAGNGLAASSGSFVQPVLNPAQVDELHHLGKPISYKQLASLYVARMTLDEELGQLFAVQNRYPLYGADIEQTLEQFHIGGVILYQWQMLSFDQARHDVAQMQKHATFPLLISTDEEGGTVDRLSNIY
;
A
#
# COMPACT_ATOMS: atom_id res chain seq x y z
N MET A 1 -73.08 -16.91 -7.39
CA MET A 1 -72.27 -16.84 -8.63
C MET A 1 -70.93 -17.50 -8.36
N SER A 2 -70.63 -18.56 -9.12
CA SER A 2 -69.43 -19.39 -9.02
C SER A 2 -68.40 -18.91 -10.05
N THR A 3 -67.14 -18.75 -9.66
CA THR A 3 -66.02 -18.61 -10.60
C THR A 3 -64.83 -19.43 -10.14
N THR A 4 -64.71 -20.62 -10.73
CA THR A 4 -63.54 -21.49 -10.76
C THR A 4 -62.50 -20.95 -11.74
N GLY A 5 -61.26 -20.72 -11.29
CA GLY A 5 -60.10 -20.42 -12.15
C GLY A 5 -59.06 -21.56 -12.09
N LYS A 6 -58.73 -22.13 -13.24
CA LYS A 6 -57.81 -23.28 -13.45
C LYS A 6 -56.35 -23.00 -13.03
N PRO A 7 -55.55 -24.03 -12.68
CA PRO A 7 -54.11 -23.87 -12.43
C PRO A 7 -53.30 -23.73 -13.73
N ILE A 8 -52.27 -22.88 -13.69
CA ILE A 8 -51.28 -22.64 -14.76
C ILE A 8 -50.28 -23.81 -14.80
N PRO A 9 -49.91 -24.36 -15.98
CA PRO A 9 -48.93 -25.44 -16.04
C PRO A 9 -47.50 -24.91 -15.88
N GLN A 10 -46.75 -25.43 -14.91
CA GLN A 10 -45.30 -25.21 -14.80
C GLN A 10 -44.58 -26.05 -15.86
N ALA A 11 -44.13 -25.42 -16.94
CA ALA A 11 -43.22 -26.03 -17.90
C ALA A 11 -41.83 -26.13 -17.28
N ARG A 12 -41.41 -27.35 -16.91
CA ARG A 12 -40.02 -27.63 -16.51
C ARG A 12 -39.13 -27.54 -17.75
N SER A 13 -38.28 -26.53 -17.81
CA SER A 13 -37.33 -26.33 -18.91
C SER A 13 -36.26 -27.43 -18.91
N PRO A 14 -36.11 -28.21 -20.01
CA PRO A 14 -35.15 -29.32 -20.07
C PRO A 14 -33.70 -28.83 -20.16
N HIS A 15 -33.50 -27.57 -20.56
CA HIS A 15 -32.18 -26.97 -20.77
C HIS A 15 -31.39 -26.79 -19.46
N LEU A 16 -32.05 -26.45 -18.35
CA LEU A 16 -31.38 -26.21 -17.05
C LEU A 16 -30.66 -27.44 -16.51
N LYS A 17 -31.23 -28.63 -16.75
CA LYS A 17 -30.62 -29.92 -16.36
C LYS A 17 -29.42 -30.26 -17.24
N GLY A 18 -29.49 -29.93 -18.53
CA GLY A 18 -28.37 -30.10 -19.46
C GLY A 18 -27.19 -29.20 -19.12
N THR A 19 -27.44 -27.94 -18.77
CA THR A 19 -26.37 -27.00 -18.36
C THR A 19 -25.71 -27.43 -17.05
N LEU A 20 -26.49 -27.91 -16.08
CA LEU A 20 -25.95 -28.40 -14.81
C LEU A 20 -25.07 -29.65 -14.98
N LEU A 21 -25.48 -30.59 -15.83
CA LEU A 21 -24.68 -31.77 -16.15
C LEU A 21 -23.38 -31.42 -16.85
N LEU A 22 -23.39 -30.42 -17.73
CA LEU A 22 -22.21 -29.96 -18.44
C LEU A 22 -21.21 -29.26 -17.51
N ILE A 23 -21.70 -28.46 -16.55
CA ILE A 23 -20.87 -27.84 -15.51
C ILE A 23 -20.25 -28.90 -14.58
N LEU A 24 -21.03 -29.90 -14.14
CA LEU A 24 -20.52 -30.98 -13.30
C LEU A 24 -19.48 -31.84 -14.02
N ALA A 25 -19.67 -32.09 -15.32
CA ALA A 25 -18.70 -32.81 -16.13
C ALA A 25 -17.38 -32.02 -16.28
N LEU A 26 -17.45 -30.72 -16.53
CA LEU A 26 -16.26 -29.85 -16.60
C LEU A 26 -15.52 -29.77 -15.26
N LEU A 27 -16.25 -29.72 -14.15
CA LEU A 27 -15.68 -29.67 -12.81
C LEU A 27 -15.00 -31.01 -12.43
N ALA A 28 -15.58 -32.14 -12.83
CA ALA A 28 -14.97 -33.46 -12.66
C ALA A 28 -13.70 -33.63 -13.51
N VAL A 29 -13.69 -33.11 -14.74
CA VAL A 29 -12.50 -33.11 -15.61
C VAL A 29 -11.39 -32.24 -15.01
N PHE A 30 -11.71 -31.06 -14.46
CA PHE A 30 -10.75 -30.19 -13.79
C PHE A 30 -10.10 -30.88 -12.58
N LEU A 31 -10.89 -31.55 -11.74
CA LEU A 31 -10.39 -32.29 -10.58
C LEU A 31 -9.57 -33.53 -10.96
N LEU A 32 -9.84 -34.15 -12.11
CA LEU A 32 -9.05 -35.29 -12.61
C LEU A 32 -7.73 -34.87 -13.28
N LEU A 33 -7.58 -33.60 -13.66
CA LEU A 33 -6.36 -33.03 -14.26
C LEU A 33 -5.34 -32.52 -13.22
N GLU A 34 -5.72 -32.40 -11.94
CA GLU A 34 -4.82 -31.93 -10.87
C GLU A 34 -3.90 -33.04 -10.29
N GLY A 35 -4.00 -34.28 -10.79
CA GLY A 35 -3.38 -35.46 -10.18
C GLY A 35 -1.87 -35.69 -10.37
N ASP A 36 -1.16 -34.90 -11.20
CA ASP A 36 0.26 -35.18 -11.49
C ASP A 36 1.17 -33.94 -11.58
N GLY A 37 0.64 -32.74 -11.30
CA GLY A 37 1.39 -31.47 -11.40
C GLY A 37 2.15 -31.04 -10.14
N GLN A 38 1.81 -31.59 -8.98
CA GLN A 38 2.33 -31.11 -7.68
C GLN A 38 3.58 -31.85 -7.18
N ARG A 39 4.03 -32.93 -7.84
CA ARG A 39 5.25 -33.66 -7.42
C ARG A 39 6.52 -33.26 -8.15
N THR A 40 6.41 -32.45 -9.21
CA THR A 40 7.56 -31.99 -10.01
C THR A 40 7.90 -30.50 -9.80
N LEU A 41 7.06 -29.74 -9.07
CA LEU A 41 7.31 -28.32 -8.76
C LEU A 41 8.08 -28.10 -7.46
N PHE A 42 8.14 -29.07 -6.55
CA PHE A 42 8.87 -28.96 -5.29
C PHE A 42 10.39 -29.23 -5.39
N GLN A 43 10.90 -29.54 -6.58
CA GLN A 43 12.34 -29.77 -6.82
C GLN A 43 12.99 -28.73 -7.74
N ALA A 44 12.27 -27.65 -8.08
CA ALA A 44 12.78 -26.51 -8.84
C ALA A 44 12.93 -25.21 -8.01
N GLY A 45 12.77 -25.29 -6.68
CA GLY A 45 12.84 -24.13 -5.77
C GLY A 45 14.23 -23.75 -5.25
N ASN A 46 15.27 -24.53 -5.56
CA ASN A 46 16.63 -24.28 -5.02
C ASN A 46 17.55 -23.47 -5.96
N GLY A 47 17.00 -22.77 -6.96
CA GLY A 47 17.81 -22.17 -8.04
C GLY A 47 17.55 -20.71 -8.38
N LEU A 48 16.64 -20.01 -7.69
CA LEU A 48 16.42 -18.57 -7.92
C LEU A 48 17.08 -17.79 -6.79
N ALA A 49 18.40 -17.63 -6.90
CA ALA A 49 19.06 -16.52 -6.26
C ALA A 49 18.37 -15.25 -6.77
N ALA A 50 17.55 -14.63 -5.92
CA ALA A 50 17.05 -13.30 -6.17
C ALA A 50 18.27 -12.43 -6.49
N SER A 51 18.37 -11.95 -7.73
CA SER A 51 19.33 -10.91 -8.06
C SER A 51 18.83 -9.61 -7.42
N SER A 52 18.96 -9.53 -6.11
CA SER A 52 18.84 -8.31 -5.36
C SER A 52 19.84 -7.34 -6.01
N GLY A 53 19.34 -6.28 -6.64
CA GLY A 53 20.18 -5.26 -7.25
C GLY A 53 21.20 -4.73 -6.23
N SER A 54 22.26 -4.07 -6.68
CA SER A 54 23.38 -3.60 -5.83
C SER A 54 22.98 -2.68 -4.66
N PHE A 55 21.69 -2.34 -4.53
CA PHE A 55 21.10 -1.56 -3.45
C PHE A 55 20.47 -2.41 -2.33
N VAL A 56 20.07 -3.66 -2.60
CA VAL A 56 19.47 -4.54 -1.59
C VAL A 56 20.59 -5.26 -0.85
N GLN A 57 21.04 -4.68 0.26
CA GLN A 57 21.93 -5.39 1.16
C GLN A 57 21.16 -6.45 1.97
N PRO A 58 21.75 -7.61 2.26
CA PRO A 58 21.12 -8.62 3.09
C PRO A 58 20.77 -8.06 4.47
N VAL A 59 19.60 -8.42 4.99
CA VAL A 59 19.18 -8.10 6.36
C VAL A 59 20.26 -8.59 7.33
N LEU A 60 20.65 -7.71 8.26
CA LEU A 60 21.69 -8.03 9.24
C LEU A 60 21.29 -9.26 10.08
N ASN A 61 22.23 -10.20 10.22
CA ASN A 61 22.03 -11.40 11.02
C ASN A 61 22.16 -11.10 12.53
N PRO A 62 21.70 -12.01 13.41
CA PRO A 62 21.73 -11.79 14.85
C PRO A 62 23.13 -11.49 15.42
N ALA A 63 24.20 -12.03 14.83
CA ALA A 63 25.58 -11.75 15.26
C ALA A 63 26.04 -10.33 14.88
N GLN A 64 25.60 -9.83 13.71
CA GLN A 64 25.86 -8.44 13.30
C GLN A 64 25.07 -7.43 14.16
N VAL A 65 23.89 -7.84 14.65
CA VAL A 65 23.11 -7.08 15.63
C VAL A 65 23.82 -7.07 16.99
N ASP A 66 24.36 -8.21 17.42
CA ASP A 66 25.14 -8.34 18.66
C ASP A 66 26.44 -7.50 18.64
N GLU A 67 27.13 -7.41 17.50
CA GLU A 67 28.27 -6.49 17.34
C GLU A 67 27.88 -5.01 17.45
N LEU A 68 26.68 -4.63 17.01
CA LEU A 68 26.17 -3.27 17.18
C LEU A 68 25.88 -2.94 18.66
N HIS A 69 25.55 -3.94 19.49
CA HIS A 69 25.32 -3.74 20.94
C HIS A 69 26.60 -3.40 21.71
N HIS A 70 27.78 -3.73 21.19
CA HIS A 70 29.08 -3.43 21.81
C HIS A 70 29.75 -2.15 21.28
N LEU A 71 29.22 -1.54 20.22
CA LEU A 71 29.68 -0.23 19.76
C LEU A 71 29.08 0.87 20.66
N GLY A 72 29.78 1.22 21.73
CA GLY A 72 29.58 2.48 22.47
C GLY A 72 29.85 3.75 21.64
N LYS A 73 29.86 3.67 20.30
CA LYS A 73 29.91 4.80 19.39
C LYS A 73 28.48 5.13 18.94
N PRO A 74 28.04 6.39 19.00
CA PRO A 74 26.77 6.77 18.42
C PRO A 74 26.76 6.38 16.94
N ILE A 75 25.71 5.66 16.54
CA ILE A 75 25.47 5.32 15.13
C ILE A 75 25.47 6.62 14.30
N SER A 76 26.22 6.65 13.20
CA SER A 76 26.17 7.81 12.31
C SER A 76 24.81 7.90 11.61
N TYR A 77 24.37 9.10 11.22
CA TYR A 77 23.12 9.26 10.46
C TYR A 77 23.10 8.43 9.17
N LYS A 78 24.27 8.22 8.52
CA LYS A 78 24.38 7.35 7.35
C LYS A 78 24.06 5.89 7.69
N GLN A 79 24.65 5.37 8.77
CA GLN A 79 24.38 4.00 9.21
C GLN A 79 22.93 3.84 9.66
N LEU A 80 22.37 4.83 10.37
CA LEU A 80 20.97 4.82 10.77
C LEU A 80 20.04 4.81 9.56
N ALA A 81 20.27 5.68 8.58
CA ALA A 81 19.51 5.71 7.33
C ALA A 81 19.60 4.37 6.57
N SER A 82 20.80 3.80 6.46
CA SER A 82 20.97 2.47 5.85
C SER A 82 20.19 1.38 6.58
N LEU A 83 20.11 1.43 7.91
CA LEU A 83 19.33 0.49 8.72
C LEU A 83 17.81 0.65 8.55
N TYR A 84 17.31 1.86 8.31
CA TYR A 84 15.90 2.10 7.98
C TYR A 84 15.59 1.57 6.58
N VAL A 85 16.36 1.98 5.57
CA VAL A 85 16.14 1.60 4.17
C VAL A 85 16.25 0.08 3.99
N ALA A 86 17.24 -0.59 4.60
CA ALA A 86 17.41 -2.04 4.49
C ALA A 86 16.24 -2.87 5.08
N ARG A 87 15.31 -2.23 5.80
CA ARG A 87 14.11 -2.87 6.36
C ARG A 87 12.81 -2.44 5.67
N MET A 88 12.88 -1.53 4.72
CA MET A 88 11.74 -1.11 3.93
C MET A 88 11.39 -2.19 2.90
N THR A 89 10.10 -2.35 2.64
CA THR A 89 9.60 -2.98 1.43
C THR A 89 9.88 -2.08 0.22
N LEU A 90 9.84 -2.65 -0.99
CA LEU A 90 10.03 -1.87 -2.22
C LEU A 90 8.98 -0.73 -2.34
N ASP A 91 7.75 -0.97 -1.92
CA ASP A 91 6.68 0.04 -1.96
C ASP A 91 6.97 1.21 -1.01
N GLU A 92 7.51 0.93 0.18
CA GLU A 92 7.97 1.95 1.12
C GLU A 92 9.18 2.72 0.56
N GLU A 93 10.19 2.04 0.00
CA GLU A 93 11.35 2.70 -0.60
C GLU A 93 10.95 3.65 -1.73
N LEU A 94 10.05 3.20 -2.62
CA LEU A 94 9.52 4.03 -3.70
C LEU A 94 8.68 5.18 -3.15
N GLY A 95 7.80 4.93 -2.19
CA GLY A 95 6.98 5.95 -1.53
C GLY A 95 7.82 7.10 -0.97
N GLN A 96 8.94 6.77 -0.32
CA GLN A 96 9.86 7.77 0.25
C GLN A 96 10.51 8.70 -0.79
N LEU A 97 10.48 8.36 -2.08
CA LEU A 97 10.98 9.23 -3.16
C LEU A 97 9.96 10.26 -3.64
N PHE A 98 8.68 10.14 -3.25
CA PHE A 98 7.62 11.05 -3.68
C PHE A 98 7.23 12.03 -2.59
N ALA A 99 7.11 13.29 -3.01
CA ALA A 99 6.42 14.33 -2.27
C ALA A 99 5.15 14.72 -3.03
N VAL A 100 4.03 14.84 -2.32
CA VAL A 100 2.72 15.15 -2.93
C VAL A 100 2.11 16.40 -2.31
N GLN A 101 1.14 16.99 -2.98
CA GLN A 101 0.25 17.98 -2.36
C GLN A 101 -1.09 17.30 -2.04
N ASN A 102 -1.75 17.72 -0.95
CA ASN A 102 -3.16 17.40 -0.78
C ASN A 102 -3.98 18.10 -1.87
N ARG A 103 -4.97 17.42 -2.45
CA ARG A 103 -5.85 18.01 -3.47
C ARG A 103 -6.79 19.06 -2.89
N TYR A 104 -7.19 18.88 -1.63
CA TYR A 104 -8.19 19.73 -0.97
C TYR A 104 -7.54 20.67 0.06
N PRO A 105 -8.21 21.79 0.40
CA PRO A 105 -7.67 22.78 1.34
C PRO A 105 -7.43 22.25 2.76
N LEU A 106 -8.19 21.22 3.15
CA LEU A 106 -8.19 20.66 4.50
C LEU A 106 -7.76 19.20 4.47
N TYR A 107 -7.21 18.74 5.58
CA TYR A 107 -7.02 17.31 5.82
C TYR A 107 -8.34 16.53 5.65
N GLY A 108 -8.24 15.34 5.07
CA GLY A 108 -9.38 14.47 4.84
C GLY A 108 -8.99 13.18 4.12
N ALA A 109 -10.00 12.42 3.70
CA ALA A 109 -9.84 11.06 3.18
C ALA A 109 -8.86 10.94 1.99
N ASP A 110 -8.74 11.95 1.12
CA ASP A 110 -7.88 11.91 -0.07
C ASP A 110 -6.38 11.82 0.30
N ILE A 111 -5.91 12.72 1.17
CA ILE A 111 -4.51 12.68 1.63
C ILE A 111 -4.28 11.54 2.63
N GLU A 112 -5.27 11.20 3.47
CA GLU A 112 -5.19 10.06 4.39
C GLU A 112 -4.96 8.74 3.63
N GLN A 113 -5.77 8.46 2.60
CA GLN A 113 -5.59 7.27 1.77
C GLN A 113 -4.24 7.28 1.04
N THR A 114 -3.78 8.45 0.61
CA THR A 114 -2.47 8.58 -0.05
C THR A 114 -1.33 8.20 0.91
N LEU A 115 -1.41 8.65 2.17
CA LEU A 115 -0.43 8.34 3.21
C LEU A 115 -0.42 6.84 3.55
N GLU A 116 -1.60 6.25 3.73
CA GLU A 116 -1.74 4.85 4.13
C GLU A 116 -1.37 3.87 3.00
N GLN A 117 -1.65 4.21 1.75
CA GLN A 117 -1.44 3.31 0.60
C GLN A 117 -0.05 3.44 -0.03
N PHE A 118 0.53 4.64 -0.07
CA PHE A 118 1.73 4.91 -0.86
C PHE A 118 2.97 5.23 -0.04
N HIS A 119 2.88 5.27 1.30
CA HIS A 119 4.02 5.46 2.19
C HIS A 119 4.91 6.66 1.79
N ILE A 120 4.28 7.76 1.36
CA ILE A 120 4.96 8.91 0.79
C ILE A 120 6.00 9.51 1.74
N GLY A 121 7.09 10.03 1.18
CA GLY A 121 8.18 10.64 1.95
C GLY A 121 7.90 12.07 2.39
N GLY A 122 7.03 12.79 1.70
CA GLY A 122 6.77 14.19 2.02
C GLY A 122 5.49 14.79 1.47
N VAL A 123 5.15 15.96 2.00
CA VAL A 123 4.02 16.77 1.57
C VAL A 123 4.47 18.21 1.35
N ILE A 124 4.11 18.78 0.19
CA ILE A 124 4.24 20.21 -0.08
C ILE A 124 2.91 20.92 0.19
N LEU A 125 2.96 21.99 0.98
CA LEU A 125 1.82 22.82 1.34
C LEU A 125 1.81 24.11 0.54
N TYR A 126 0.65 24.47 0.01
CA TYR A 126 0.37 25.74 -0.65
C TYR A 126 -0.50 26.64 0.24
N GLN A 127 -0.50 27.94 -0.07
CA GLN A 127 -1.25 28.96 0.68
C GLN A 127 -2.74 28.63 0.85
N TRP A 128 -3.38 28.09 -0.17
CA TRP A 128 -4.81 27.73 -0.12
C TRP A 128 -5.11 26.52 0.79
N GLN A 129 -4.08 25.85 1.31
CA GLN A 129 -4.19 24.76 2.30
C GLN A 129 -3.85 25.22 3.71
N MET A 130 -3.35 26.44 3.86
CA MET A 130 -2.98 27.06 5.13
C MET A 130 -3.90 28.26 5.35
N LEU A 131 -5.12 28.00 5.85
CA LEU A 131 -6.15 29.02 6.02
C LEU A 131 -6.04 29.75 7.37
N SER A 132 -5.49 29.06 8.37
CA SER A 132 -5.13 29.64 9.68
C SER A 132 -4.00 28.82 10.31
N PHE A 133 -3.29 29.42 11.27
CA PHE A 133 -2.21 28.74 11.99
C PHE A 133 -2.68 27.45 12.68
N ASP A 134 -3.79 27.51 13.40
CA ASP A 134 -4.32 26.36 14.13
C ASP A 134 -4.77 25.23 13.20
N GLN A 135 -5.39 25.57 12.06
CA GLN A 135 -5.78 24.59 11.05
C GLN A 135 -4.54 23.95 10.41
N ALA A 136 -3.57 24.74 9.95
CA ALA A 136 -2.36 24.20 9.32
C ALA A 136 -1.60 23.28 10.29
N ARG A 137 -1.49 23.67 11.56
CA ARG A 137 -0.90 22.84 12.63
C ARG A 137 -1.68 21.55 12.85
N HIS A 138 -3.01 21.62 12.88
CA HIS A 138 -3.87 20.44 13.04
C HIS A 138 -3.69 19.47 11.88
N ASP A 139 -3.73 19.96 10.65
CA ASP A 139 -3.65 19.15 9.43
C ASP A 139 -2.28 18.48 9.32
N VAL A 140 -1.18 19.21 9.60
CA VAL A 140 0.16 18.62 9.68
C VAL A 140 0.24 17.54 10.74
N ALA A 141 -0.37 17.75 11.92
CA ALA A 141 -0.41 16.73 12.95
C ALA A 141 -1.21 15.48 12.52
N GLN A 142 -2.32 15.63 11.80
CA GLN A 142 -3.06 14.50 11.25
C GLN A 142 -2.25 13.75 10.19
N MET A 143 -1.59 14.46 9.28
CA MET A 143 -0.73 13.81 8.28
C MET A 143 0.40 13.02 8.93
N GLN A 144 1.09 13.61 9.91
CA GLN A 144 2.18 12.92 10.63
C GLN A 144 1.67 11.71 11.43
N LYS A 145 0.44 11.76 11.94
CA LYS A 145 -0.17 10.65 12.68
C LYS A 145 -0.46 9.42 11.81
N HIS A 146 -0.82 9.62 10.54
CA HIS A 146 -1.20 8.54 9.62
C HIS A 146 -0.08 8.10 8.68
N ALA A 147 1.04 8.83 8.66
CA ALA A 147 2.21 8.45 7.87
C ALA A 147 2.97 7.27 8.49
N THR A 148 3.43 6.34 7.65
CA THR A 148 4.29 5.22 8.06
C THR A 148 5.66 5.68 8.55
N PHE A 149 6.21 6.71 7.90
CA PHE A 149 7.46 7.38 8.26
C PHE A 149 7.18 8.88 8.49
N PRO A 150 7.93 9.56 9.37
CA PRO A 150 7.77 11.00 9.55
C PRO A 150 7.91 11.75 8.22
N LEU A 151 6.89 12.53 7.85
CA LEU A 151 6.86 13.23 6.58
C LEU A 151 7.81 14.42 6.58
N LEU A 152 8.51 14.62 5.47
CA LEU A 152 9.08 15.92 5.13
C LEU A 152 7.92 16.88 4.77
N ILE A 153 7.69 17.90 5.58
CA ILE A 153 6.70 18.95 5.30
C ILE A 153 7.42 20.15 4.70
N SER A 154 7.03 20.57 3.50
CA SER A 154 7.64 21.70 2.79
C SER A 154 6.61 22.74 2.33
N THR A 155 7.08 23.94 2.01
CA THR A 155 6.31 25.02 1.37
C THR A 155 7.27 26.02 0.74
N ASP A 156 6.80 26.80 -0.25
CA ASP A 156 7.60 27.80 -0.98
C ASP A 156 7.62 29.15 -0.23
N GLU A 157 8.34 29.24 0.89
CA GLU A 157 8.46 30.48 1.66
C GLU A 157 9.73 31.26 1.29
N GLU A 158 9.71 31.89 0.11
CA GLU A 158 10.83 32.67 -0.42
C GLU A 158 10.80 34.15 0.03
N GLY A 159 9.61 34.66 0.33
CA GLY A 159 9.34 36.06 0.66
C GLY A 159 8.95 36.93 -0.55
N GLY A 160 8.48 38.15 -0.28
CA GLY A 160 8.08 39.11 -1.32
C GLY A 160 6.79 38.69 -2.02
N THR A 161 6.85 38.40 -3.33
CA THR A 161 5.69 37.97 -4.12
C THR A 161 5.41 36.47 -4.02
N VAL A 162 6.35 35.69 -3.44
CA VAL A 162 6.20 34.25 -3.21
C VAL A 162 6.21 34.01 -1.71
N ASP A 163 5.03 34.10 -1.14
CA ASP A 163 4.76 33.89 0.28
C ASP A 163 3.55 32.98 0.38
N ARG A 164 3.74 31.80 0.97
CA ARG A 164 2.66 30.82 1.15
C ARG A 164 2.05 30.91 2.54
N LEU A 165 2.71 31.59 3.48
CA LEU A 165 2.33 31.67 4.88
C LEU A 165 1.47 32.90 5.22
N SER A 166 1.20 33.80 4.28
CA SER A 166 0.46 35.06 4.47
C SER A 166 -0.92 34.98 5.16
N ASN A 167 -1.51 33.80 5.28
CA ASN A 167 -2.76 33.58 6.00
C ASN A 167 -2.57 33.18 7.47
N ILE A 168 -1.36 32.83 7.89
CA ILE A 168 -1.09 32.14 9.17
C ILE A 168 -0.10 32.87 10.10
N TYR A 169 0.30 34.09 9.74
CA TYR A 169 1.07 35.01 10.59
C TYR A 169 0.39 36.37 10.71
#